data_AF-A0A6B2DA47-F1
#
_entry.id   AF-A0A6B2DA47-F1
#
_cell.length_a   1.000
_cell.length_b   1.000
_cell.length_c   1.000
_cell.angle_alpha   90.00
_cell.angle_beta   90.00
_cell.angle_gamma   90.00
#
_symmetry.space_group_name_H-M   'P 1'
#
loop_
_entity.id
_entity.type
_entity.pdbx_description
1 polymer ?
#
loop_
_entity_poly.entity_id
_entity_poly.type
_entity_poly.pdbx_seq_one_letter_code
_entity_poly.pdbx_strand_id
1 'polypeptide(L)'
;MRARLLVVLVALALAVVAAFAVPLLTATAEQRTQQLVISRTADVDRFVVLAQQAVDTRDPAAVAADAARYAELYGEGVVIVDARRVPLVQAGGLTAAEPA
;
A
#
# COMPACT_ATOMS: atom_id res chain seq x y z
N MET A 1 29.91 30.83 30.46
CA MET A 1 30.77 30.64 29.27
C MET A 1 30.82 29.19 28.80
N ARG A 2 31.22 28.20 29.62
CA ARG A 2 31.32 26.78 29.24
C ARG A 2 30.00 26.15 28.74
N ALA A 3 28.89 26.40 29.42
CA ALA A 3 27.58 25.89 29.00
C ALA A 3 27.13 26.43 27.63
N ARG A 4 27.39 27.72 27.34
CA ARG A 4 27.09 28.31 26.02
C ARG A 4 27.90 27.65 24.90
N LEU A 5 29.18 27.37 25.15
CA LEU A 5 30.03 26.69 24.16
C LEU A 5 29.54 25.25 23.90
N LEU A 6 29.19 24.51 24.96
CA LEU A 6 28.67 23.15 24.84
C LEU A 6 27.36 23.10 24.05
N VAL A 7 26.44 24.04 24.29
CA VAL A 7 25.18 24.12 23.53
C VAL A 7 25.45 24.35 22.04
N VAL A 8 26.36 25.25 21.69
CA VAL A 8 26.71 25.51 20.28
C VAL A 8 27.35 24.27 19.64
N LEU A 9 28.26 23.60 20.34
CA LEU A 9 28.89 22.38 19.84
C LEU A 9 27.89 21.24 19.62
N VAL A 10 26.97 21.04 20.56
CA VAL A 10 25.90 20.04 20.43
C VAL A 10 24.96 20.39 19.29
N ALA A 11 24.56 21.65 19.15
CA ALA A 11 23.72 22.10 18.04
C ALA A 11 24.39 21.87 16.69
N LEU A 12 25.69 22.18 16.58
CA LEU A 12 26.47 21.94 15.36
C LEU A 12 26.59 20.44 15.06
N ALA A 13 26.85 19.60 16.08
CA ALA A 13 26.89 18.16 15.93
C ALA A 13 25.54 17.58 15.45
N LEU A 14 24.43 18.04 16.04
CA LEU A 14 23.08 17.66 15.61
C LEU A 14 22.78 18.12 14.18
N ALA A 15 23.22 19.32 13.80
CA ALA A 15 23.05 19.83 12.44
C ALA A 15 23.78 18.95 11.42
N VAL A 16 25.01 18.51 11.74
CA VAL A 16 25.77 17.58 10.90
C VAL A 16 25.05 16.23 10.80
N VAL A 17 24.59 15.67 11.92
CA VAL A 17 23.84 14.40 11.90
C VAL A 17 22.56 14.53 11.06
N ALA A 18 21.81 15.62 11.23
CA ALA A 18 20.59 15.89 10.46
C ALA A 18 20.87 16.01 8.96
N ALA A 19 22.00 16.63 8.57
CA ALA A 19 22.39 16.77 7.17
C ALA A 19 22.57 15.43 6.45
N PHE A 20 22.90 14.35 7.17
CA PHE A 20 22.95 12.99 6.63
C PHE A 20 21.66 12.20 6.85
N ALA A 21 21.02 12.36 8.02
CA ALA A 21 19.81 11.62 8.37
C ALA A 21 18.63 11.99 7.46
N VAL A 22 18.45 13.28 7.15
CA VAL A 22 17.35 13.74 6.29
C VAL A 22 17.42 13.11 4.89
N PRO A 23 18.50 13.24 4.10
CA PRO A 23 18.54 12.63 2.77
C PRO A 23 18.45 11.10 2.82
N LEU A 24 19.01 10.45 3.84
CA LEU A 24 18.88 9.00 4.01
C LEU A 24 17.42 8.58 4.26
N LEU A 25 16.71 9.30 5.12
CA LEU A 25 15.30 9.05 5.41
C LEU A 25 14.43 9.31 4.18
N THR A 26 14.72 10.38 3.42
CA THR A 26 14.01 10.68 2.16
C THR A 26 14.20 9.56 1.14
N ALA A 27 15.44 9.14 0.87
CA ALA A 27 15.72 8.05 -0.07
C ALA A 27 15.05 6.74 0.37
N THR A 28 15.06 6.45 1.67
CA THR A 28 14.40 5.26 2.22
C THR A 28 12.88 5.34 2.07
N ALA A 29 12.28 6.50 2.33
CA ALA A 29 10.85 6.72 2.17
C ALA A 29 10.42 6.57 0.71
N GLU A 30 11.18 7.15 -0.23
CA GLU A 30 10.94 7.00 -1.67
C GLU A 30 11.04 5.54 -2.10
N GLN A 31 12.10 4.83 -1.69
CA GLN A 31 12.27 3.41 -2.01
C GLN A 31 11.09 2.58 -1.48
N ARG A 32 10.67 2.78 -0.22
CA ARG A 32 9.54 2.05 0.35
C ARG A 32 8.22 2.39 -0.35
N THR A 33 8.03 3.65 -0.73
CA THR A 33 6.85 4.07 -1.49
C THR A 33 6.82 3.38 -2.85
N GLN A 34 7.94 3.33 -3.56
CA GLN A 34 8.04 2.63 -4.85
C GLN A 34 7.75 1.13 -4.69
N GLN A 35 8.32 0.49 -3.66
CA GLN A 35 8.05 -0.92 -3.38
C GLN A 35 6.57 -1.18 -3.09
N LEU A 36 5.92 -0.30 -2.32
CA LEU A 36 4.48 -0.39 -2.06
C LEU A 36 3.66 -0.26 -3.34
N VAL A 37 3.98 0.71 -4.21
CA VAL A 37 3.29 0.89 -5.49
C VAL A 37 3.44 -0.34 -6.37
N ILE A 38 4.65 -0.90 -6.48
CA ILE A 38 4.90 -2.12 -7.25
C ILE A 38 4.08 -3.30 -6.70
N SER A 39 4.07 -3.48 -5.38
CA SER A 39 3.30 -4.56 -4.74
C SER A 39 1.81 -4.42 -5.01
N ARG A 40 1.26 -3.21 -4.86
CA ARG A 40 -0.16 -2.95 -5.12
C ARG A 40 -0.55 -3.19 -6.57
N THR A 41 0.27 -2.77 -7.52
CA THR A 41 0.02 -3.03 -8.94
C THR A 41 0.05 -4.53 -9.24
N ALA A 42 1.00 -5.27 -8.67
CA ALA A 42 1.08 -6.72 -8.85
C ALA A 42 -0.15 -7.45 -8.28
N ASP A 43 -0.66 -7.01 -7.13
CA ASP A 43 -1.90 -7.55 -6.56
C ASP A 43 -3.11 -7.27 -7.46
N VAL A 44 -3.22 -6.05 -7.99
CA VAL A 44 -4.28 -5.69 -8.95
C VAL A 44 -4.19 -6.56 -10.22
N ASP A 45 -3.00 -6.69 -10.82
CA ASP A 45 -2.79 -7.51 -12.01
C ASP A 45 -3.20 -8.97 -11.78
N ARG A 46 -2.89 -9.52 -10.59
CA ARG A 46 -3.34 -10.85 -10.19
C ARG A 46 -4.87 -10.93 -10.13
N PHE A 47 -5.53 -9.97 -9.50
CA PHE A 47 -6.99 -9.95 -9.41
C PHE A 47 -7.66 -9.75 -10.76
N VAL A 48 -7.05 -9.04 -11.70
CA VAL A 48 -7.53 -8.95 -13.09
C VAL A 48 -7.57 -10.34 -13.74
N VAL A 49 -6.49 -11.12 -13.60
CA VAL A 49 -6.44 -12.50 -14.14
C VAL A 49 -7.50 -13.38 -13.48
N LEU A 50 -7.64 -13.32 -12.16
CA LEU A 50 -8.65 -14.11 -11.43
C LEU A 50 -10.09 -13.71 -11.80
N ALA A 51 -10.35 -12.42 -11.98
CA ALA A 51 -11.65 -11.92 -12.43
C ALA A 51 -11.96 -12.38 -13.86
N GLN A 52 -10.98 -12.33 -14.77
CA GLN A 52 -11.16 -12.82 -16.13
C GLN A 52 -11.45 -14.33 -16.15
N GLN A 53 -10.72 -15.11 -15.37
CA GLN A 53 -10.96 -16.54 -15.22
C GLN A 53 -12.38 -16.83 -14.70
N ALA A 54 -12.84 -16.08 -13.69
CA ALA A 54 -14.19 -16.23 -13.14
C ALA A 54 -15.30 -15.90 -14.17
N VAL A 55 -15.05 -14.92 -15.05
CA VAL A 55 -15.96 -14.61 -16.16
C VAL A 55 -15.98 -15.75 -17.17
N ASP A 56 -14.81 -16.26 -17.55
CA ASP A 56 -14.67 -17.33 -18.54
C ASP A 56 -15.28 -18.66 -18.05
N THR A 57 -15.10 -19.00 -16.77
CA THR A 57 -15.67 -20.21 -16.14
C THR A 57 -17.11 -20.02 -15.67
N ARG A 58 -17.63 -18.79 -15.68
CA ARG A 58 -18.91 -18.39 -15.08
C ARG A 58 -19.04 -18.75 -13.59
N ASP A 59 -17.92 -18.72 -12.87
CA ASP A 59 -17.85 -18.99 -11.43
C ASP A 59 -17.35 -17.76 -10.66
N PRO A 60 -18.24 -16.79 -10.35
CA PRO A 60 -17.87 -15.62 -9.54
C PRO A 60 -17.62 -15.98 -8.07
N ALA A 61 -18.07 -17.15 -7.59
CA ALA A 61 -17.88 -17.57 -6.20
C ALA A 61 -16.41 -17.88 -5.91
N ALA A 62 -15.68 -18.45 -6.89
CA ALA A 62 -14.24 -18.68 -6.79
C ALA A 62 -13.47 -17.37 -6.54
N VAL A 63 -13.76 -16.32 -7.30
CA VAL A 63 -13.07 -15.03 -7.16
C VAL A 63 -13.44 -14.31 -5.85
N ALA A 64 -14.67 -14.49 -5.38
CA ALA A 64 -15.12 -13.97 -4.09
C ALA A 64 -14.41 -14.66 -2.91
N ALA A 65 -14.23 -15.99 -2.98
CA ALA A 65 -13.50 -16.74 -1.96
C ALA A 65 -12.01 -16.35 -1.89
N ASP A 66 -11.39 -16.10 -3.04
CA ASP A 66 -10.00 -15.63 -3.10
C ASP A 66 -9.84 -14.21 -2.56
N ALA A 67 -10.78 -13.30 -2.87
CA ALA A 67 -10.78 -11.95 -2.32
C ALA A 67 -11.01 -11.93 -0.79
N ALA A 68 -11.90 -12.78 -0.27
CA ALA A 68 -12.11 -12.93 1.18
C ALA A 68 -10.85 -13.42 1.87
N ARG A 69 -10.19 -14.45 1.32
CA ARG A 69 -8.93 -14.98 1.87
C ARG A 69 -7.80 -13.95 1.83
N TYR A 70 -7.73 -13.15 0.77
CA TYR A 70 -6.77 -12.06 0.67
C TYR A 70 -7.03 -11.02 1.77
N ALA A 71 -8.28 -10.62 1.98
CA ALA A 71 -8.65 -9.66 3.03
C ALA A 71 -8.37 -10.20 4.44
N GLU A 72 -8.58 -11.48 4.70
CA GLU A 72 -8.23 -12.12 5.98
C GLU A 72 -6.71 -12.18 6.21
N LEU A 73 -5.94 -12.51 5.15
CA LEU A 73 -4.49 -12.71 5.27
C LEU A 73 -3.73 -11.38 5.37
N TYR A 74 -4.13 -10.38 4.60
CA TYR A 74 -3.41 -9.10 4.48
C TYR A 74 -4.10 -7.94 5.22
N GLY A 75 -5.34 -8.12 5.67
CA GLY A 75 -6.11 -7.04 6.30
C GLY A 75 -6.49 -5.91 5.34
N GLU A 76 -6.39 -6.15 4.03
CA GLU A 76 -6.67 -5.17 2.97
C GLU A 76 -7.93 -5.57 2.21
N GLY A 77 -8.87 -4.63 2.08
CA GLY A 77 -10.10 -4.88 1.34
C GLY A 77 -9.89 -4.82 -0.17
N VAL A 78 -10.76 -5.51 -0.90
CA VAL A 78 -10.71 -5.60 -2.36
C VAL A 78 -12.12 -5.42 -2.90
N VAL A 79 -12.25 -4.61 -3.95
CA VAL A 79 -13.49 -4.45 -4.70
C VAL A 79 -13.23 -4.71 -6.18
N ILE A 80 -14.05 -5.60 -6.77
CA ILE A 80 -14.03 -5.91 -8.20
C ILE A 80 -15.36 -5.45 -8.77
N VAL A 81 -15.34 -4.65 -9.82
CA VAL A 81 -16.53 -4.13 -10.48
C VAL A 81 -16.56 -4.54 -11.95
N ASP A 82 -17.77 -4.66 -12.51
CA ASP A 82 -17.95 -4.85 -13.95
C ASP A 82 -17.71 -3.54 -14.73
N ALA A 83 -17.76 -3.60 -16.06
CA ALA A 83 -17.58 -2.43 -16.93
C ALA A 83 -18.64 -1.32 -16.72
N ARG A 84 -19.78 -1.64 -16.09
CA ARG A 84 -20.86 -0.70 -15.73
C ARG A 84 -20.72 -0.21 -14.27
N ARG A 85 -19.61 -0.52 -13.60
CA ARG A 85 -19.34 -0.24 -12.18
C ARG A 85 -20.29 -0.95 -11.21
N VAL A 86 -20.91 -2.05 -11.63
CA VAL A 86 -21.67 -2.91 -10.74
C VAL A 86 -20.69 -3.80 -9.97
N PRO A 87 -20.74 -3.84 -8.63
CA PRO A 87 -19.83 -4.67 -7.85
C PRO A 87 -20.06 -6.15 -8.11
N LEU A 88 -18.98 -6.85 -8.48
CA LEU A 88 -18.92 -8.30 -8.61
C LEU A 88 -18.44 -8.94 -7.30
N VAL A 89 -17.45 -8.32 -6.64
CA VAL A 89 -16.90 -8.76 -5.36
C VAL A 89 -16.62 -7.56 -4.47
N GLN A 90 -16.92 -7.71 -3.19
CA GLN A 90 -16.57 -6.77 -2.11
C GLN A 90 -16.06 -7.59 -0.93
N ALA A 91 -14.84 -7.32 -0.47
CA ALA A 91 -14.18 -8.05 0.61
C ALA A 91 -13.42 -7.08 1.54
N GLY A 92 -13.23 -7.47 2.80
CA GLY A 92 -12.45 -6.71 3.77
C GLY A 92 -13.02 -5.32 4.11
N GLY A 93 -14.34 -5.16 4.03
CA GLY A 93 -15.04 -3.91 4.36
C GLY A 93 -14.98 -2.81 3.29
N LEU A 94 -14.28 -3.05 2.16
CA LEU A 94 -14.28 -2.14 1.02
C LEU A 94 -15.52 -2.36 0.16
N THR A 95 -16.24 -1.28 -0.13
CA THR A 95 -17.45 -1.32 -0.97
C THR A 95 -17.27 -0.44 -2.20
N ALA A 96 -18.01 -0.75 -3.29
CA ALA A 96 -17.94 0.08 -4.50
C ALA A 96 -18.51 1.50 -4.31
N ALA A 97 -19.32 1.72 -3.26
CA ALA A 97 -19.85 3.02 -2.89
C ALA A 97 -18.84 3.85 -2.07
N GLU A 98 -17.95 3.18 -1.36
CA GLU A 98 -16.88 3.79 -0.57
C GLU A 98 -15.52 3.19 -0.97
N PRO A 99 -15.05 3.47 -2.20
CA PRO A 99 -13.66 3.24 -2.55
C PRO A 99 -12.85 4.31 -1.80
N ALA A 100 -12.12 3.89 -0.77
CA ALA A 100 -11.35 4.76 0.13
C ALA A 100 -10.61 5.93 -0.56
#